data_AF-A0A9D0YXT3-F1
#
_entry.id   AF-A0A9D0YXT3-F1
#
_cell.length_a   1.000
_cell.length_b   1.000
_cell.length_c   1.000
_cell.angle_alpha   90.00
_cell.angle_beta   90.00
_cell.angle_gamma   90.00
#
_symmetry.space_group_name_H-M   'P 1'
#
loop_
_entity.id
_entity.type
_entity.pdbx_description
1 polymer ?
#
loop_
_entity_poly.entity_id
_entity_poly.type
_entity_poly.pdbx_seq_one_letter_code
_entity_poly.pdbx_strand_id
1 'polypeptide(L)' 'MDNIDIRKHIIQNFKGDDENALRESIESSIQEQDEMTLPGTGVFFELLWQNANDDMKNQILTTLKTAINAK' A
#
# COMPACT_ATOMS: atom_id res chain seq x y z
N MET A 1 -1.77 -17.81 21.33
CA MET A 1 -1.39 -16.45 20.91
C MET A 1 -1.57 -16.43 19.41
N ASP A 2 -2.70 -15.90 18.94
CA ASP A 2 -2.97 -15.87 17.50
C ASP A 2 -1.93 -14.95 16.86
N ASN A 3 -1.06 -15.55 16.07
CA ASN A 3 -0.13 -14.84 15.21
C ASN A 3 -0.99 -14.20 14.12
N ILE A 4 -1.51 -13.00 14.37
CA ILE A 4 -2.21 -12.21 13.36
C ILE A 4 -1.22 -12.04 12.22
N ASP A 5 -1.47 -12.75 11.12
CA ASP A 5 -0.70 -12.58 9.91
C ASP A 5 -1.00 -11.19 9.37
N ILE A 6 -0.15 -10.23 9.74
CA ILE A 6 -0.26 -8.82 9.37
C ILE A 6 -0.43 -8.69 7.86
N ARG A 7 0.24 -9.53 7.06
CA ARG A 7 0.10 -9.51 5.60
C ARG A 7 -1.31 -9.89 5.17
N LYS A 8 -1.86 -10.97 5.76
CA LYS A 8 -3.24 -11.38 5.49
C LYS A 8 -4.23 -10.30 5.93
N HIS A 9 -4.02 -9.69 7.08
CA HIS A 9 -4.90 -8.62 7.58
C HIS A 9 -4.91 -7.41 6.64
N ILE A 10 -3.74 -6.94 6.20
CA ILE A 10 -3.62 -5.84 5.24
C ILE A 10 -4.34 -6.20 3.92
N ILE A 11 -4.08 -7.39 3.34
CA ILE A 11 -4.73 -7.80 2.08
C ILE A 11 -6.25 -7.84 2.24
N GLN A 12 -6.77 -8.35 3.37
CA GLN A 12 -8.22 -8.42 3.60
C GLN A 12 -8.83 -7.04 3.81
N ASN A 13 -8.16 -6.13 4.51
CA ASN A 13 -8.67 -4.77 4.76
C ASN A 13 -8.90 -3.99 3.46
N PHE A 14 -8.03 -4.16 2.47
CA PHE A 14 -8.12 -3.47 1.17
C PHE A 14 -8.82 -4.29 0.08
N LYS A 15 -9.41 -5.45 0.42
CA LYS A 15 -10.06 -6.31 -0.56
C LYS A 15 -11.38 -5.69 -1.02
N GLY A 16 -11.49 -5.45 -2.33
CA GLY A 16 -12.66 -4.78 -2.91
C GLY A 16 -12.53 -3.25 -3.00
N ASP A 17 -11.46 -2.66 -2.44
CA ASP A 17 -11.20 -1.24 -2.55
C ASP A 17 -10.84 -0.84 -3.98
N ASP A 18 -11.15 0.42 -4.30
CA ASP A 18 -10.76 1.03 -5.56
C ASP A 18 -9.39 1.71 -5.48
N GLU A 19 -8.92 2.21 -6.61
CA GLU A 19 -7.59 2.82 -6.72
C GLU A 19 -7.49 4.14 -5.94
N ASN A 20 -8.61 4.82 -5.67
CA ASN A 20 -8.61 6.06 -4.90
C ASN A 20 -8.42 5.75 -3.41
N ALA A 21 -9.14 4.76 -2.87
CA ALA A 21 -8.96 4.32 -1.49
C ALA A 21 -7.53 3.82 -1.23
N LEU A 22 -6.96 3.06 -2.18
CA LEU A 22 -5.56 2.63 -2.10
C LEU A 22 -4.59 3.82 -2.14
N ARG A 23 -4.83 4.81 -2.99
CA ARG A 23 -4.02 6.03 -3.09
C ARG A 23 -4.03 6.80 -1.78
N GLU A 24 -5.21 7.09 -1.24
CA GLU A 24 -5.38 7.83 0.01
C GLU A 24 -4.66 7.12 1.16
N SER A 25 -4.78 5.79 1.24
CA SER A 25 -4.10 5.01 2.29
C SER A 25 -2.58 5.03 2.14
N ILE A 26 -2.04 5.00 0.93
CA ILE A 26 -0.59 5.12 0.69
C ILE A 26 -0.11 6.52 1.11
N GLU A 27 -0.84 7.55 0.69
CA GLU A 27 -0.50 8.94 0.98
C GLU A 27 -0.56 9.23 2.49
N SER A 28 -1.58 8.72 3.20
CA SER A 28 -1.66 8.85 4.67
C SER A 28 -0.51 8.13 5.36
N SER A 29 -0.19 6.90 4.94
CA SER A 29 0.89 6.10 5.54
C SER A 29 2.26 6.77 5.38
N ILE A 30 2.50 7.44 4.24
CA ILE A 30 3.74 8.19 4.00
C ILE A 30 3.76 9.48 4.83
N GLN A 31 2.64 10.20 4.91
CA GLN A 31 2.54 11.45 5.67
C GLN A 31 2.71 11.26 7.17
N GLU A 32 2.23 10.15 7.72
CA GLU A 32 2.31 9.86 9.15
C GLU A 32 3.75 9.59 9.63
N GLN A 33 4.70 9.30 8.72
CA GLN A 33 6.12 9.02 9.00
C GLN A 33 6.36 8.05 10.17
N ASP A 34 5.40 7.17 10.45
CA ASP A 34 5.49 6.26 11.59
C ASP A 34 6.47 5.13 11.25
N GLU A 35 7.69 5.22 11.76
CA GLU A 35 8.78 4.26 11.53
C GLU A 35 8.41 2.82 11.95
N MET A 36 7.39 2.65 12.79
CA MET A 36 6.86 1.34 13.19
C MET A 36 6.06 0.65 12.06
N THR A 37 5.52 1.41 11.11
CA THR A 37 4.61 0.96 10.05
C THR A 37 5.32 0.77 8.70
N LEU A 38 6.49 1.38 8.53
CA LEU A 38 7.35 1.30 7.34
C LEU A 38 8.68 0.57 7.66
N PRO A 39 8.69 -0.77 7.81
CA PRO A 39 9.93 -1.53 7.84
C PRO A 39 10.70 -1.29 6.52
N GLY A 40 12.02 -1.49 6.45
CA GLY A 40 12.88 -1.00 5.35
C GLY A 40 12.39 -1.16 3.89
N THR A 41 11.54 -2.14 3.55
CA THR A 41 10.85 -2.21 2.24
C THR A 41 9.88 -1.05 1.99
N GLY A 42 9.22 -0.55 3.02
CA GLY A 42 8.35 0.62 3.01
C GLY A 42 9.07 1.90 2.60
N VAL A 43 10.30 2.12 3.08
CA VAL A 43 11.12 3.29 2.69
C VAL A 43 11.43 3.30 1.19
N PHE A 44 11.72 2.14 0.60
CA PHE A 44 11.93 2.06 -0.85
C PHE A 44 10.65 2.35 -1.63
N PHE A 45 9.49 1.90 -1.13
CA PHE A 45 8.21 2.19 -1.77
C PHE A 45 7.83 3.68 -1.64
N GLU A 46 8.09 4.31 -0.50
CA GLU A 46 7.91 5.75 -0.31
C GLU A 46 8.73 6.54 -1.33
N LEU A 47 10.03 6.24 -1.46
CA LEU A 47 10.90 6.90 -2.43
C LEU A 47 10.41 6.69 -3.87
N LEU A 48 9.98 5.47 -4.20
CA LEU A 48 9.37 5.17 -5.50
C LEU A 48 8.11 6.03 -5.73
N TRP A 49 7.21 6.07 -4.75
CA TRP A 49 5.93 6.76 -4.84
C TRP A 49 6.07 8.27 -4.95
N GLN A 50 6.94 8.88 -4.14
CA GLN A 50 7.20 10.32 -4.14
C GLN A 50 7.85 10.79 -5.46
N ASN A 51 8.65 9.93 -6.11
CA ASN A 51 9.33 10.25 -7.38
C ASN A 51 8.56 9.76 -8.62
N ALA A 52 7.45 9.04 -8.45
CA ALA A 52 6.61 8.58 -9.55
C ALA A 52 5.73 9.71 -10.08
N ASN A 53 5.58 9.77 -11.41
CA ASN A 53 4.54 10.58 -12.06
C ASN A 53 3.16 9.92 -11.93
N ASP A 54 2.10 10.63 -12.32
CA ASP A 54 0.73 10.13 -12.17
C ASP A 54 0.46 8.84 -12.95
N ASP A 55 1.02 8.69 -14.15
CA ASP A 55 0.89 7.47 -14.95
C ASP A 55 1.47 6.26 -14.21
N MET A 56 2.66 6.42 -13.64
CA MET A 56 3.33 5.36 -12.87
C MET A 56 2.57 5.07 -11.57
N LYS A 57 2.06 6.09 -10.87
CA LYS A 57 1.20 5.90 -9.70
C LYS A 57 -0.06 5.11 -10.05
N ASN A 58 -0.71 5.44 -11.17
CA ASN A 58 -1.89 4.70 -11.65
C ASN A 58 -1.56 3.24 -11.98
N GLN A 59 -0.40 2.97 -12.58
CA GLN A 59 0.07 1.61 -12.83
C GLN A 59 0.33 0.84 -11.54
N ILE A 60 0.95 1.47 -10.54
CA ILE A 60 1.19 0.89 -9.21
C ILE A 60 -0.16 0.53 -8.56
N LEU A 61 -1.11 1.47 -8.52
CA LEU A 61 -2.43 1.27 -7.93
C LEU A 61 -3.21 0.15 -8.63
N THR A 62 -3.23 0.15 -9.96
CA THR A 62 -3.86 -0.93 -10.75
C THR A 62 -3.24 -2.29 -10.40
N THR A 63 -1.91 -2.36 -10.36
CA THR A 63 -1.17 -3.59 -10.03
C THR A 63 -1.51 -4.09 -8.62
N LEU A 64 -1.53 -3.19 -7.63
CA LEU A 64 -1.89 -3.49 -6.25
C LEU A 64 -3.32 -3.99 -6.14
N LYS A 65 -4.28 -3.29 -6.75
CA LYS A 65 -5.69 -3.68 -6.78
C LYS A 65 -5.88 -5.08 -7.39
N THR A 66 -5.23 -5.36 -8.52
CA THR A 66 -5.28 -6.70 -9.14
C THR A 66 -4.69 -7.75 -8.20
N ALA A 67 -3.53 -7.50 -7.59
CA ALA A 67 -2.86 -8.46 -6.72
C ALA A 67 -3.63 -8.75 -5.42
N ILE A 68 -4.25 -7.73 -4.82
CA ILE A 68 -5.10 -7.86 -3.63
C ILE A 68 -6.33 -8.70 -3.95
N ASN A 69 -7.00 -8.44 -5.07
CA ASN A 69 -8.21 -9.16 -5.45
C ASN A 69 -7.95 -10.58 -5.97
N ALA A 70 -6.71 -10.90 -6.37
CA ALA A 70 -6.31 -12.25 -6.75
C ALA A 70 -6.06 -13.20 -5.56
N LYS A 71 -5.99 -12.68 -4.33
CA LYS A 71 -5.75 -13.43 -3.10
C LYS A 71 -6.97 -13.50 -2.20
#